data_AF-A0A285NT90-F1
#
_entry.id   AF-A0A285NT90-F1
#
_cell.length_a   1.000
_cell.length_b   1.000
_cell.length_c   1.000
_cell.angle_alpha   90.00
_cell.angle_beta   90.00
_cell.angle_gamma   90.00
#
_symmetry.space_group_name_H-M   'P 1'
#
loop_
_entity.id
_entity.type
_entity.pdbx_description
1 polymer ?
#
loop_
_entity_poly.entity_id
_entity_poly.type
_entity_poly.pdbx_seq_one_letter_code
_entity_poly.pdbx_strand_id
1 'polypeptide(L)' 'MEQPDRPMGDLEELLFAIEITLVGLVAGVLAIPYDSFELTMVAGGLALVGFLRAAKIL' A
#
# COMPACT_ATOMS: atom_id res chain seq x y z
N MET A 1 -3.08 -17.05 30.37
CA MET A 1 -3.46 -17.33 28.98
C MET A 1 -2.53 -16.49 28.12
N GLU A 2 -1.31 -16.98 27.87
CA GLU A 2 -0.46 -16.38 26.85
C GLU A 2 -1.16 -16.58 25.50
N GLN A 3 -1.66 -15.47 24.95
CA GLN A 3 -2.04 -15.40 23.56
C GLN A 3 -0.72 -15.57 22.80
N PRO A 4 -0.55 -16.60 21.95
CA PRO A 4 0.70 -16.74 21.22
C PRO A 4 0.85 -15.48 20.39
N ASP A 5 1.97 -14.79 20.59
CA ASP A 5 2.36 -13.63 19.79
C ASP A 5 2.08 -13.95 18.32
N ARG A 6 1.48 -13.01 17.58
CA ARG A 6 1.19 -13.16 16.15
C ARG A 6 2.27 -12.48 15.29
N PRO A 7 3.54 -12.92 15.30
CA PRO A 7 4.55 -12.31 14.44
C PRO A 7 4.22 -12.52 12.95
N MET A 8 3.48 -13.60 12.62
CA MET A 8 3.01 -13.86 11.25
C MET A 8 1.94 -12.85 10.79
N GLY A 9 1.06 -12.40 11.69
CA GLY A 9 -0.03 -11.49 11.33
C GLY A 9 0.47 -10.09 10.97
N ASP A 10 1.44 -9.58 11.73
CA ASP A 10 2.01 -8.25 11.48
C ASP A 10 2.89 -8.25 10.21
N LEU A 11 3.61 -9.35 9.95
CA LEU A 11 4.37 -9.52 8.71
C LEU A 11 3.46 -9.59 7.49
N GLU A 12 2.39 -10.39 7.54
CA GLU A 12 1.40 -10.47 6.46
C GLU A 12 0.73 -9.11 6.20
N GLU A 13 0.39 -8.37 7.26
CA GLU A 13 -0.23 -7.05 7.13
C GLU A 13 0.74 -6.00 6.57
N LEU A 14 2.02 -6.07 6.95
CA LEU A 14 3.08 -5.23 6.39
C LEU A 14 3.29 -5.52 4.89
N LEU A 15 3.35 -6.80 4.51
CA LEU A 15 3.50 -7.21 3.11
C LEU A 15 2.31 -6.75 2.26
N PHE A 16 1.10 -6.89 2.77
CA PHE A 16 -0.11 -6.37 2.12
C PHE A 16 -0.07 -4.85 1.97
N ALA A 17 0.37 -4.12 3.00
CA ALA A 17 0.49 -2.67 2.95
C ALA A 17 1.53 -2.22 1.90
N ILE A 18 2.65 -2.92 1.79
CA ILE A 18 3.67 -2.70 0.76
C ILE A 18 3.09 -2.99 -0.63
N GLU A 19 2.36 -4.10 -0.82
CA GLU A 19 1.72 -4.44 -2.10
C GLU A 19 0.81 -3.32 -2.59
N ILE A 20 -0.09 -2.82 -1.73
CA ILE A 20 -0.98 -1.69 -2.06
C ILE A 20 -0.20 -0.43 -2.42
N THR A 21 0.91 -0.18 -1.73
CA THR A 21 1.79 0.96 -2.02
C THR A 21 2.40 0.84 -3.42
N LEU A 22 2.91 -0.34 -3.76
CA LEU A 22 3.54 -0.62 -5.06
C LEU A 22 2.51 -0.58 -6.20
N VAL A 23 1.29 -1.09 -5.99
CA VAL A 23 0.19 -0.99 -6.96
C VAL A 23 -0.13 0.47 -7.26
N GLY A 24 -0.21 1.32 -6.22
CA GLY A 24 -0.41 2.76 -6.40
C GLY A 24 0.69 3.43 -7.22
N LEU A 25 1.96 3.09 -6.95
CA LEU A 25 3.09 3.63 -7.72
C LEU A 25 3.07 3.19 -9.19
N VAL A 26 2.80 1.90 -9.46
CA VAL A 26 2.70 1.38 -10.82
C VAL A 26 1.55 2.04 -11.58
N ALA A 27 0.39 2.19 -10.94
CA ALA A 27 -0.74 2.91 -11.53
C ALA A 27 -0.38 4.37 -11.83
N GLY A 28 0.42 5.02 -10.99
CA GLY A 28 0.91 6.38 -11.20
C GLY A 28 1.84 6.49 -12.41
N VAL A 29 2.75 5.52 -12.59
CA VAL A 29 3.61 5.45 -13.79
C VAL A 29 2.78 5.23 -15.05
N LEU A 30 1.78 4.35 -14.99
CA LEU A 30 0.86 4.12 -16.10
C LEU A 30 -0.03 5.34 -16.39
N ALA A 31 -0.31 6.19 -15.41
CA ALA A 31 -1.11 7.40 -15.62
C ALA A 31 -0.41 8.41 -16.55
N ILE A 32 0.93 8.40 -16.60
CA ILE A 32 1.73 9.31 -17.44
C ILE A 32 1.40 9.17 -18.93
N PRO A 33 1.51 7.97 -19.55
CA PRO A 33 1.16 7.81 -20.97
C PRO A 33 -0.33 8.01 -21.27
N TYR A 34 -1.22 7.87 -20.28
CA TYR A 34 -2.66 8.08 -20.47
C TYR A 34 -3.11 9.53 -20.21
N ASP A 35 -2.23 10.41 -19.73
CA ASP A 35 -2.52 11.79 -19.34
C ASP A 35 -3.82 11.91 -18.50
N SER A 36 -4.01 10.97 -17.58
CA SER A 36 -5.26 10.84 -16.82
C SER A 36 -5.09 11.36 -15.39
N PHE A 37 -5.75 12.49 -15.12
CA PHE A 37 -5.81 13.08 -13.78
C PHE A 37 -6.47 12.13 -12.76
N GLU A 38 -7.57 11.47 -13.15
CA GLU A 38 -8.29 10.54 -12.28
C GLU A 38 -7.42 9.33 -11.92
N LEU A 39 -6.70 8.77 -12.91
CA LEU A 39 -5.80 7.64 -12.67
C LEU A 39 -4.67 8.03 -11.72
N THR A 40 -4.14 9.25 -11.86
CA THR A 40 -3.10 9.79 -10.98
C THR A 40 -3.61 9.99 -9.55
N MET A 41 -4.84 10.50 -9.38
CA MET A 41 -5.47 10.66 -8.06
C MET A 41 -5.68 9.32 -7.37
N VAL A 42 -6.19 8.31 -8.10
CA VAL A 42 -6.39 6.95 -7.55
C VAL A 42 -5.06 6.30 -7.20
N ALA A 43 -4.06 6.44 -8.08
CA ALA A 43 -2.70 5.95 -7.86
C ALA A 43 -2.05 6.55 -6.59
N GLY A 44 -2.12 7.88 -6.44
CA GLY A 44 -1.63 8.57 -5.26
C GLY A 44 -2.36 8.17 -3.99
N GLY A 45 -3.68 8.02 -4.04
CA GLY A 45 -4.50 7.57 -2.92
C GLY A 45 -4.14 6.15 -2.47
N LEU A 46 -4.00 5.21 -3.40
CA LEU A 46 -3.56 3.84 -3.11
C LEU A 46 -2.16 3.81 -2.49
N ALA A 47 -1.22 4.55 -3.07
CA ALA A 47 0.14 4.65 -2.56
C ALA A 47 0.17 5.19 -1.11
N LEU A 48 -0.61 6.24 -0.85
CA LEU A 48 -0.69 6.86 0.48
C LEU A 48 -1.32 5.92 1.52
N VAL A 49 -2.41 5.23 1.16
CA VAL A 49 -3.09 4.29 2.08
C VAL A 49 -2.17 3.12 2.42
N GLY A 50 -1.51 2.52 1.42
CA GLY A 50 -0.54 1.45 1.65
C GLY A 50 0.61 1.91 2.55
N PHE A 51 1.18 3.08 2.27
CA PHE A 51 2.28 3.63 3.06
C PHE A 51 1.88 3.91 4.51
N LEU A 52 0.74 4.57 4.73
CA LEU A 52 0.25 4.86 6.09
C LEU A 52 -0.06 3.59 6.89
N ARG A 53 -0.49 2.54 6.21
CA ARG A 53 -0.74 1.24 6.85
C ARG A 53 0.56 0.56 7.24
N ALA A 54 1.56 0.54 6.35
CA ALA A 54 2.89 0.03 6.64
C ALA A 54 3.57 0.81 7.78
N ALA A 55 3.47 2.14 7.76
CA ALA A 55 4.03 3.03 8.78
C ALA A 55 3.36 2.90 10.17
N LYS A 56 2.16 2.30 10.26
CA LYS A 56 1.52 1.99 11.54
C LYS A 56 1.96 0.66 12.15
N ILE A 57 2.50 -0.24 11.33
CA ILE A 57 2.93 -1.57 11.73
C ILE A 57 4.41 -1.55 12.17
N LEU A 58 5.22 -0.69 11.52
CA LEU A 58 6.60 -0.37 11.89
C LEU A 58 6.68 0.47 13.17
#